data_AF-A0A927WIN3-F1
#
_entry.id   AF-A0A927WIN3-F1
#
_cell.length_a   1.000
_cell.length_b   1.000
_cell.length_c   1.000
_cell.angle_alpha   90.00
_cell.angle_beta   90.00
_cell.angle_gamma   90.00
#
_symmetry.space_group_name_H-M   'P 1'
#
loop_
_entity.id
_entity.type
_entity.pdbx_description
1 polymer ?
#
loop_
_entity_poly.entity_id
_entity_poly.type
_entity_poly.pdbx_seq_one_letter_code
_entity_poly.pdbx_strand_id
1 'polypeptide(L)'
;MISNFSIVQCIFNRDQYTPEEMRRILLEAEQDESSAAKLLADDAMDINPVRTAVLLAMGNNYPNQELHYASYMEMFMTAMKTMLHTEAVVERFPCEEDEEQPCYATSQRLSGDISFTAGLIASEPVYLKLAERYSEEELPEMDEMAKDCLEEFINVLNGMFSVSLGEQNIETDLELPRFGQNVILHGSNQLRLRVHSAVGSFQVVMATDEFF
;
A
#
# COMPACT_ATOMS: atom_id res chain seq x y z
N MET A 1 14.12 16.34 -15.37
CA MET A 1 13.74 15.90 -14.02
C MET A 1 12.22 15.90 -14.03
N ILE A 2 11.61 14.80 -14.50
CA ILE A 2 10.15 14.68 -14.52
C ILE A 2 9.78 14.33 -13.08
N SER A 3 9.13 15.25 -12.39
CA SER A 3 8.67 15.02 -11.03
C SER A 3 7.57 13.95 -11.10
N ASN A 4 7.92 12.72 -10.74
CA ASN A 4 7.09 11.52 -10.91
C ASN A 4 6.12 11.35 -9.73
N PHE A 5 5.41 12.42 -9.36
CA PHE A 5 4.45 12.37 -8.24
C PHE A 5 3.12 11.75 -8.71
N SER A 6 2.40 11.09 -7.79
CA SER A 6 1.12 10.44 -8.12
C SER A 6 0.02 11.49 -8.38
N ILE A 7 -0.34 11.68 -9.66
CA ILE A 7 -1.43 12.58 -10.08
C ILE A 7 -2.75 12.17 -9.45
N VAL A 8 -3.05 10.87 -9.44
CA VAL A 8 -4.29 10.34 -8.86
C VAL A 8 -4.36 10.60 -7.35
N GLN A 9 -3.24 10.54 -6.63
CA GLN A 9 -3.19 10.92 -5.21
C GLN A 9 -3.38 12.42 -5.01
N CYS A 10 -2.81 13.27 -5.87
CA CYS A 10 -3.05 14.71 -5.82
C CYS A 10 -4.53 15.06 -5.97
N ILE A 11 -5.24 14.36 -6.85
CA ILE A 11 -6.68 14.52 -7.06
C ILE A 11 -7.43 14.06 -5.81
N PHE A 12 -7.11 12.87 -5.30
CA PHE A 12 -7.78 12.28 -4.15
C PHE A 12 -7.64 13.15 -2.89
N ASN A 13 -6.45 13.70 -2.64
CA ASN A 13 -6.19 14.57 -1.49
C ASN A 13 -7.02 15.86 -1.46
N ARG A 14 -7.71 16.23 -2.56
CA ARG A 14 -8.58 17.41 -2.65
C ARG A 14 -10.00 17.17 -2.15
N ASP A 15 -10.36 15.92 -1.80
CA ASP A 15 -11.70 15.51 -1.30
C ASP A 15 -12.87 15.86 -2.23
N GLN A 16 -12.61 15.89 -3.53
CA GLN A 16 -13.62 16.23 -4.52
C GLN A 16 -14.41 15.01 -5.03
N TYR A 17 -13.94 13.81 -4.70
CA TYR A 17 -14.44 12.55 -5.25
C TYR A 17 -14.71 11.55 -4.14
N THR A 18 -15.85 10.88 -4.22
CA THR A 18 -16.18 9.71 -3.40
C THR A 18 -15.28 8.52 -3.76
N PRO A 19 -15.14 7.50 -2.89
CA PRO A 19 -14.36 6.29 -3.21
C PRO A 19 -14.81 5.61 -4.52
N GLU A 20 -16.10 5.58 -4.82
CA GLU A 20 -16.66 5.00 -6.04
C GLU A 20 -16.37 5.83 -7.31
N GLU A 21 -16.31 7.15 -7.18
CA GLU A 21 -15.86 8.03 -8.26
C GLU A 21 -14.35 7.89 -8.46
N MET A 22 -13.60 7.82 -7.37
CA MET A 22 -12.16 7.64 -7.42
C MET A 22 -11.80 6.31 -8.10
N ARG A 23 -12.50 5.22 -7.80
CA ARG A 23 -12.30 3.93 -8.49
C ARG A 23 -12.48 4.03 -10.01
N ARG A 24 -13.44 4.82 -10.49
CA ARG A 24 -13.63 5.07 -11.93
C ARG A 24 -12.46 5.85 -12.52
N ILE A 25 -11.98 6.87 -11.83
CA ILE A 25 -10.80 7.65 -12.24
C ILE A 25 -9.55 6.75 -12.30
N LEU A 26 -9.37 5.84 -11.33
CA LEU A 26 -8.25 4.89 -11.33
C LEU A 26 -8.31 3.93 -12.51
N LEU A 27 -9.49 3.37 -12.80
CA LEU A 27 -9.70 2.51 -13.97
C LEU A 27 -9.39 3.21 -15.30
N GLU A 28 -9.75 4.49 -15.44
CA GLU A 28 -9.43 5.28 -16.61
C GLU A 28 -7.93 5.61 -16.69
N ALA A 29 -7.30 5.92 -15.55
CA ALA A 29 -5.88 6.23 -15.45
C ALA A 29 -4.97 5.03 -15.78
N GLU A 30 -5.40 3.80 -15.47
CA GLU A 30 -4.71 2.56 -15.90
C GLU A 30 -4.62 2.44 -17.43
N GLN A 31 -5.60 2.98 -18.17
CA GLN A 31 -5.65 2.90 -19.62
C GLN A 31 -5.00 4.12 -20.31
N ASP A 32 -5.20 5.30 -19.73
CA ASP A 32 -4.67 6.57 -20.22
C ASP A 32 -4.31 7.46 -19.03
N GLU A 33 -3.02 7.52 -18.68
CA GLU A 33 -2.52 8.36 -17.58
C GLU A 33 -2.84 9.86 -17.79
N SER A 34 -3.02 10.31 -19.04
CA SER A 34 -3.40 11.69 -19.34
C SER A 34 -4.85 12.02 -18.95
N SER A 35 -5.70 11.01 -18.72
CA SER A 35 -7.07 11.19 -18.25
C SER A 35 -7.11 11.86 -16.87
N ALA A 36 -6.30 11.37 -15.93
CA ALA A 36 -6.17 11.93 -14.60
C ALA A 36 -5.56 13.35 -14.64
N ALA A 37 -4.57 13.58 -15.51
CA ALA A 37 -3.96 14.90 -15.65
C ALA A 37 -4.95 16.01 -16.03
N LYS A 38 -6.02 15.69 -16.80
CA LYS A 38 -7.07 16.65 -17.18
C LYS A 38 -7.96 17.08 -16.02
N LEU A 39 -8.02 16.29 -14.95
CA LEU A 39 -8.81 16.59 -13.74
C LEU A 39 -8.06 17.54 -12.79
N LEU A 40 -6.76 17.73 -12.98
CA LEU A 40 -5.98 18.69 -12.20
C LEU A 40 -6.22 20.12 -12.71
N ALA A 41 -6.76 20.98 -11.83
CA ALA A 41 -6.72 22.44 -12.01
C ALA A 41 -5.29 23.00 -11.82
N ASP A 42 -5.01 24.16 -12.41
CA ASP A 42 -3.74 24.94 -12.45
C ASP A 42 -3.16 25.37 -11.07
N ASP A 43 -3.61 24.77 -9.98
CA ASP A 43 -3.14 25.07 -8.62
C ASP A 43 -1.77 24.44 -8.32
N ALA A 44 -1.11 24.95 -7.27
CA ALA A 44 0.13 24.40 -6.75
C ALA A 44 -0.06 22.90 -6.40
N MET A 45 0.68 22.04 -7.10
CA MET A 45 0.62 20.60 -6.88
C MET A 45 1.52 20.18 -5.73
N ASP A 46 0.99 19.30 -4.89
CA ASP A 46 1.81 18.57 -3.93
C ASP A 46 2.77 17.64 -4.69
N ILE A 47 4.06 17.84 -4.44
CA ILE A 47 5.12 17.06 -5.10
C ILE A 47 5.36 15.70 -4.42
N ASN A 48 4.82 15.46 -3.22
CA ASN A 48 4.88 14.19 -2.51
C ASN A 48 3.51 13.81 -1.91
N PRO A 49 2.47 13.65 -2.75
CA PRO A 49 1.08 13.56 -2.29
C PRO A 49 0.79 12.32 -1.44
N VAL A 50 1.49 11.21 -1.67
CA VAL A 50 1.39 9.98 -0.86
C VAL A 50 1.97 10.23 0.53
N ARG A 51 3.19 10.78 0.61
CA ARG A 51 3.81 11.14 1.89
C ARG A 51 2.98 12.14 2.68
N THR A 52 2.42 13.16 2.03
CA THR A 52 1.51 14.10 2.70
C THR A 52 0.31 13.37 3.30
N ALA A 53 -0.34 12.46 2.57
CA ALA A 53 -1.46 11.69 3.07
C ALA A 53 -1.08 10.83 4.29
N VAL A 54 0.06 10.13 4.23
CA VAL A 54 0.54 9.28 5.33
C VAL A 54 0.88 10.11 6.57
N LEU A 55 1.60 11.23 6.41
CA LEU A 55 1.94 12.10 7.54
C LEU A 55 0.70 12.70 8.20
N LEU A 56 -0.33 13.04 7.43
CA LEU A 56 -1.63 13.47 7.96
C LEU A 56 -2.32 12.33 8.74
N ALA A 57 -2.30 11.10 8.23
CA ALA A 57 -2.89 9.95 8.90
C ALA A 57 -2.16 9.59 10.20
N MET A 58 -0.83 9.75 10.24
CA MET A 58 -0.01 9.52 11.43
C MET A 58 -0.25 10.56 12.52
N GLY A 59 -0.46 11.83 12.13
CA GLY A 59 -0.49 12.94 13.07
C GLY A 59 0.79 12.98 13.93
N ASN A 60 0.63 13.11 15.24
CA ASN A 60 1.74 13.07 16.21
C ASN A 60 1.81 11.73 16.98
N ASN A 61 1.16 10.67 16.49
CA ASN A 61 0.95 9.44 17.25
C ASN A 61 2.16 8.49 17.25
N TYR A 62 3.08 8.64 16.30
CA TYR A 62 4.16 7.67 16.06
C TYR A 62 5.52 8.37 15.89
N PRO A 63 6.06 8.99 16.96
CA PRO A 63 7.31 9.73 16.87
C PRO A 63 8.45 8.82 16.38
N ASN A 64 9.27 9.35 15.47
CA ASN A 64 10.41 8.67 14.82
C ASN A 64 10.07 7.58 13.80
N GLN A 65 8.78 7.30 13.52
CA GLN A 65 8.38 6.35 12.45
C GLN A 65 7.95 7.05 11.15
N GLU A 66 7.71 8.35 11.21
CA GLU A 66 7.17 9.21 10.15
C GLU A 66 7.86 8.99 8.80
N LEU A 67 9.19 9.04 8.80
CA LEU A 67 9.96 8.91 7.56
C LEU A 67 9.86 7.50 6.98
N HIS A 68 9.97 6.46 7.82
CA HIS A 68 9.89 5.07 7.37
C HIS A 68 8.52 4.71 6.82
N TYR A 69 7.44 5.12 7.49
CA TYR A 69 6.07 4.77 7.09
C TYR A 69 5.70 5.49 5.79
N ALA A 70 6.03 6.77 5.67
CA ALA A 70 5.76 7.52 4.45
C ALA A 70 6.61 7.04 3.27
N SER A 71 7.91 6.75 3.47
CA SER A 71 8.77 6.22 2.41
C SER A 71 8.34 4.81 1.98
N TYR A 72 7.95 3.96 2.94
CA TYR A 72 7.42 2.64 2.64
C TYR A 72 6.15 2.73 1.79
N MET A 73 5.21 3.61 2.14
CA MET A 73 4.01 3.78 1.32
C MET A 73 4.29 4.34 -0.06
N GLU A 74 5.22 5.28 -0.23
CA GLU A 74 5.62 5.74 -1.56
C GLU A 74 6.15 4.58 -2.43
N MET A 75 6.94 3.68 -1.84
CA MET A 75 7.40 2.46 -2.50
C MET A 75 6.27 1.48 -2.78
N PHE A 76 5.36 1.26 -1.82
CA PHE A 76 4.18 0.41 -1.99
C PHE A 76 3.32 0.89 -3.17
N MET A 77 2.99 2.19 -3.21
CA MET A 77 2.18 2.77 -4.30
C MET A 77 2.88 2.65 -5.65
N THR A 78 4.21 2.78 -5.68
CA THR A 78 5.00 2.57 -6.89
C THR A 78 4.95 1.10 -7.32
N ALA A 79 5.08 0.16 -6.39
CA ALA A 79 5.02 -1.27 -6.65
C ALA A 79 3.62 -1.72 -7.14
N MET A 80 2.54 -1.15 -6.63
CA MET A 80 1.19 -1.37 -7.16
C MET A 80 1.12 -1.03 -8.66
N LYS A 81 1.73 0.09 -9.07
CA LYS A 81 1.76 0.51 -10.47
C LYS A 81 2.70 -0.33 -11.33
N THR A 82 3.91 -0.62 -10.84
CA THR A 82 4.96 -1.26 -11.65
C THR A 82 4.90 -2.78 -11.66
N MET A 83 4.37 -3.41 -10.60
CA MET A 83 4.31 -4.87 -10.45
C MET A 83 2.90 -5.43 -10.60
N LEU A 84 1.88 -4.71 -10.14
CA LEU A 84 0.47 -5.14 -10.24
C LEU A 84 -0.29 -4.43 -11.36
N HIS A 85 0.37 -3.51 -12.07
CA HIS A 85 -0.23 -2.72 -13.15
C HIS A 85 -1.58 -2.09 -12.75
N THR A 86 -1.65 -1.60 -11.50
CA THR A 86 -2.86 -0.98 -10.97
C THR A 86 -2.59 0.37 -10.34
N GLU A 87 -3.44 1.33 -10.68
CA GLU A 87 -3.42 2.65 -10.05
C GLU A 87 -4.14 2.58 -8.71
N ALA A 88 -3.61 3.29 -7.72
CA ALA A 88 -4.16 3.32 -6.39
C ALA A 88 -3.96 4.68 -5.71
N VAL A 89 -4.79 4.94 -4.70
CA VAL A 89 -4.66 6.07 -3.77
C VAL A 89 -4.79 5.59 -2.33
N VAL A 90 -4.16 6.30 -1.41
CA VAL A 90 -4.21 6.03 0.03
C VAL A 90 -4.98 7.11 0.77
N GLU A 91 -5.77 6.72 1.76
CA GLU A 91 -6.44 7.64 2.66
C GLU A 91 -5.45 8.41 3.56
N ARG A 92 -5.85 9.62 3.92
CA ARG A 92 -5.10 10.51 4.82
C ARG A 92 -5.57 10.44 6.28
N PHE A 93 -6.41 9.46 6.59
CA PHE A 93 -6.89 9.15 7.93
C PHE A 93 -6.57 7.69 8.25
N PRO A 94 -6.27 7.36 9.51
CA PRO A 94 -6.06 5.97 9.90
C PRO A 94 -7.35 5.17 9.71
N CYS A 95 -7.23 3.96 9.19
CA CYS A 95 -8.35 3.03 9.03
C CYS A 95 -8.61 2.31 10.37
N GLU A 96 -9.83 2.40 10.88
CA GLU A 96 -10.27 1.69 12.08
C GLU A 96 -11.15 0.46 11.74
N GLU A 97 -11.64 0.38 10.51
CA GLU A 97 -12.57 -0.65 10.05
C GLU A 97 -11.85 -1.93 9.65
N ASP A 98 -12.42 -3.07 10.01
CA ASP A 98 -11.92 -4.37 9.57
C ASP A 98 -12.36 -4.70 8.13
N GLU A 99 -11.58 -5.56 7.46
CA GLU A 99 -11.95 -6.08 6.14
C GLU A 99 -13.13 -7.04 6.24
N GLU A 100 -13.92 -7.10 5.16
CA GLU A 100 -15.02 -8.07 5.03
C GLU A 100 -14.47 -9.51 5.05
N GLN A 101 -15.10 -10.37 5.84
CA GLN A 101 -14.70 -11.77 5.99
C GLN A 101 -15.31 -12.67 4.89
N PRO A 102 -14.58 -13.67 4.37
CA PRO A 102 -13.19 -13.99 4.71
C PRO A 102 -12.21 -12.94 4.18
N CYS A 103 -11.25 -12.57 5.02
CA CYS A 103 -10.13 -11.71 4.66
C CYS A 103 -8.80 -12.41 4.91
N TYR A 104 -7.79 -12.01 4.16
CA TYR A 104 -6.46 -12.58 4.20
C TYR A 104 -5.42 -11.48 4.37
N ALA A 105 -4.39 -11.79 5.14
CA ALA A 105 -3.31 -10.89 5.47
C ALA A 105 -1.98 -11.52 5.09
N THR A 106 -1.12 -10.70 4.50
CA THR A 106 0.27 -11.07 4.18
C THR A 106 1.18 -9.97 4.68
N SER A 107 2.09 -10.33 5.58
CA SER A 107 3.06 -9.43 6.19
C SER A 107 4.46 -10.01 6.06
N GLN A 108 5.45 -9.16 6.20
CA GLN A 108 6.80 -9.61 6.44
C GLN A 108 7.52 -8.60 7.33
N ARG A 109 8.32 -9.14 8.24
CA ARG A 109 9.09 -8.37 9.20
C ARG A 109 10.52 -8.15 8.72
N LEU A 110 11.00 -6.93 8.95
CA LEU A 110 12.39 -6.52 8.89
C LEU A 110 12.89 -6.32 10.33
N SER A 111 14.07 -6.86 10.63
CA SER A 111 14.73 -6.74 11.93
C SER A 111 16.19 -6.29 11.76
N GLY A 112 16.80 -5.69 12.78
CA GLY A 112 18.15 -5.15 12.71
C GLY A 112 18.26 -3.84 13.47
N ASP A 113 18.84 -2.82 12.83
CA ASP A 113 18.93 -1.46 13.38
C ASP A 113 17.56 -0.85 13.68
N ILE A 114 16.55 -1.25 12.90
CA ILE A 114 15.14 -0.97 13.15
C ILE A 114 14.34 -2.28 13.16
N SER A 115 13.19 -2.25 13.82
CA SER A 115 12.16 -3.29 13.72
C SER A 115 10.96 -2.69 13.01
N PHE A 116 10.61 -3.26 11.86
CA PHE A 116 9.57 -2.76 10.98
C PHE A 116 8.85 -3.94 10.34
N THR A 117 7.53 -3.99 10.47
CA THR A 117 6.70 -5.00 9.82
C THR A 117 5.72 -4.27 8.92
N ALA A 118 5.58 -4.73 7.68
CA ALA A 118 4.57 -4.21 6.79
C ALA A 118 3.95 -5.30 5.94
N GLY A 119 2.70 -5.06 5.55
CA GLY A 119 1.90 -5.99 4.80
C GLY A 119 0.56 -5.41 4.39
N LEU A 120 -0.28 -6.26 3.81
CA LEU A 120 -1.64 -5.89 3.44
C LEU A 120 -2.66 -6.86 4.00
N ILE A 121 -3.90 -6.38 4.10
CA ILE A 121 -5.08 -7.16 4.47
C ILE A 121 -6.18 -6.81 3.48
N ALA A 122 -6.79 -7.81 2.89
CA ALA A 122 -7.85 -7.62 1.91
C ALA A 122 -8.94 -8.69 2.09
N SER A 123 -10.18 -8.33 1.74
CA SER A 123 -11.23 -9.35 1.55
C SER A 123 -10.83 -10.31 0.44
N GLU A 124 -11.35 -11.54 0.48
CA GLU A 124 -11.03 -12.59 -0.50
C GLU A 124 -11.10 -12.12 -1.97
N PRO A 125 -12.16 -11.44 -2.44
CA PRO A 125 -12.24 -11.03 -3.83
C PRO A 125 -11.14 -10.04 -4.23
N VAL A 126 -10.75 -9.16 -3.31
CA VAL A 126 -9.71 -8.16 -3.56
C VAL A 126 -8.33 -8.80 -3.50
N TYR A 127 -8.09 -9.68 -2.53
CA TYR A 127 -6.85 -10.43 -2.40
C TYR A 127 -6.55 -11.25 -3.66
N LEU A 128 -7.55 -11.99 -4.16
CA LEU A 128 -7.44 -12.74 -5.40
C LEU A 128 -7.11 -11.83 -6.58
N LYS A 129 -7.81 -10.71 -6.73
CA LYS A 129 -7.53 -9.77 -7.83
C LYS A 129 -6.14 -9.17 -7.76
N LEU A 130 -5.59 -8.93 -6.57
CA LEU A 130 -4.19 -8.50 -6.41
C LEU A 130 -3.22 -9.62 -6.82
N ALA A 131 -3.53 -10.87 -6.46
CA ALA A 131 -2.73 -12.04 -6.82
C ALA A 131 -2.69 -12.24 -8.34
N GLU A 132 -3.86 -12.19 -9.00
CA GLU A 132 -3.98 -12.31 -10.46
C GLU A 132 -3.21 -11.21 -11.19
N ARG A 133 -3.22 -9.99 -10.66
CA ARG A 133 -2.48 -8.87 -11.23
C ARG A 133 -0.97 -9.07 -11.13
N TYR A 134 -0.49 -9.71 -10.07
CA TYR A 134 0.92 -10.00 -9.89
C TYR A 134 1.40 -11.23 -10.68
N SER A 135 0.59 -12.29 -10.72
CA SER A 135 0.92 -13.52 -11.45
C SER A 135 0.65 -13.44 -12.95
N GLU A 136 -0.23 -12.53 -13.37
CA GLU A 136 -0.83 -12.48 -14.71
C GLU A 136 -1.66 -13.74 -15.06
N GLU A 137 -2.06 -14.53 -14.05
CA GLU A 137 -2.87 -15.74 -14.18
C GLU A 137 -4.28 -15.53 -13.59
N GLU A 138 -5.26 -16.30 -14.07
CA GLU A 138 -6.61 -16.31 -13.49
C GLU A 138 -6.63 -17.18 -12.23
N LEU A 139 -7.07 -16.60 -11.11
CA LEU A 139 -7.10 -17.25 -9.80
C LEU A 139 -8.54 -17.26 -9.27
N PRO A 140 -9.33 -18.29 -9.61
CA PRO A 140 -10.76 -18.31 -9.34
C PRO A 140 -11.11 -18.54 -7.86
N GLU A 141 -10.16 -19.02 -7.06
CA GLU A 141 -10.35 -19.35 -5.65
C GLU A 141 -9.08 -19.10 -4.84
N MET A 142 -9.24 -18.95 -3.53
CA MET A 142 -8.13 -18.78 -2.61
C MET A 142 -7.40 -20.11 -2.39
N ASP A 143 -6.32 -20.33 -3.14
CA ASP A 143 -5.45 -21.49 -3.06
C ASP A 143 -3.99 -21.12 -2.69
N GLU A 144 -3.09 -22.10 -2.68
CA GLU A 144 -1.68 -21.85 -2.38
C GLU A 144 -1.02 -20.94 -3.43
N MET A 145 -1.46 -20.97 -4.70
CA MET A 145 -0.90 -20.09 -5.72
C MET A 145 -1.26 -18.62 -5.41
N ALA A 146 -2.51 -18.34 -5.07
CA ALA A 146 -2.93 -17.00 -4.68
C ALA A 146 -2.16 -16.48 -3.45
N LYS A 147 -1.92 -17.36 -2.47
CA LYS A 147 -1.10 -17.04 -1.30
C LYS A 147 0.35 -16.75 -1.69
N ASP A 148 1.00 -17.68 -2.39
CA ASP A 148 2.41 -17.57 -2.79
C ASP A 148 2.68 -16.31 -3.61
N CYS A 149 1.73 -15.90 -4.48
CA CYS A 149 1.85 -14.67 -5.26
C CYS A 149 1.97 -13.42 -4.39
N LEU A 150 1.15 -13.30 -3.34
CA LEU A 150 1.21 -12.15 -2.45
C LEU A 150 2.35 -12.24 -1.43
N GLU A 151 2.72 -13.44 -0.98
CA GLU A 151 3.93 -13.64 -0.17
C GLU A 151 5.18 -13.20 -0.94
N GLU A 152 5.28 -13.54 -2.23
CA GLU A 152 6.35 -13.10 -3.11
C GLU A 152 6.31 -11.59 -3.38
N PHE A 153 5.14 -11.03 -3.68
CA PHE A 153 5.00 -9.58 -3.85
C PHE A 153 5.47 -8.80 -2.62
N ILE A 154 5.04 -9.21 -1.43
CA ILE A 154 5.47 -8.59 -0.16
C ILE A 154 6.97 -8.81 0.07
N ASN A 155 7.50 -9.99 -0.24
CA ASN A 155 8.94 -10.28 -0.14
C ASN A 155 9.78 -9.33 -1.01
N VAL A 156 9.41 -9.18 -2.29
CA VAL A 156 10.11 -8.31 -3.23
C VAL A 156 10.01 -6.85 -2.80
N LEU A 157 8.81 -6.38 -2.42
CA LEU A 157 8.58 -5.00 -1.96
C LEU A 157 9.43 -4.68 -0.73
N ASN A 158 9.37 -5.52 0.28
CA ASN A 158 10.10 -5.32 1.53
C ASN A 158 11.61 -5.49 1.32
N GLY A 159 12.03 -6.32 0.35
CA GLY A 159 13.41 -6.45 -0.07
C GLY A 159 13.95 -5.15 -0.67
N MET A 160 13.19 -4.51 -1.56
CA MET A 160 13.53 -3.19 -2.08
C MET A 160 13.60 -2.14 -0.96
N PHE A 161 12.68 -2.18 0.00
CA PHE A 161 12.68 -1.25 1.12
C PHE A 161 13.92 -1.44 2.01
N SER A 162 14.30 -2.69 2.31
CA SER A 162 15.54 -3.01 3.02
C SER A 162 16.78 -2.49 2.30
N VAL A 163 16.83 -2.59 0.96
CA VAL A 163 17.94 -2.02 0.18
C VAL A 163 17.97 -0.50 0.30
N SER A 164 16.83 0.18 0.23
CA SER A 164 16.73 1.64 0.40
C SER A 164 17.15 2.11 1.81
N LEU A 165 16.89 1.30 2.84
CA LEU A 165 17.39 1.52 4.20
C LEU A 165 18.92 1.34 4.26
N GLY A 166 19.46 0.32 3.59
CA GLY A 166 20.91 0.09 3.49
C GLY A 166 21.66 1.25 2.84
N GLU A 167 21.08 1.92 1.85
CA GLU A 167 21.63 3.16 1.26
C GLU A 167 21.74 4.32 2.26
N GLN A 168 20.96 4.27 3.34
CA GLN A 168 20.99 5.22 4.46
C GLN A 168 21.87 4.72 5.62
N ASN A 169 22.60 3.62 5.43
CA ASN A 169 23.37 2.90 6.47
C ASN A 169 22.51 2.38 7.62
N ILE A 170 21.29 1.93 7.32
CA ILE A 170 20.42 1.21 8.25
C ILE A 170 20.41 -0.25 7.82
N GLU A 171 21.00 -1.13 8.63
CA GLU A 171 21.09 -2.56 8.32
C GLU A 171 19.84 -3.30 8.81
N THR A 172 19.22 -4.06 7.90
CA THR A 172 18.05 -4.89 8.20
C THR A 172 18.13 -6.24 7.52
N ASP A 173 17.64 -7.26 8.20
CA ASP A 173 17.42 -8.61 7.69
C ASP A 173 15.91 -8.85 7.50
N LEU A 174 15.55 -9.50 6.39
CA LEU A 174 14.18 -9.92 6.12
C LEU A 174 13.90 -11.28 6.76
N GLU A 175 12.82 -11.36 7.53
CA GLU A 175 12.24 -12.64 7.95
C GLU A 175 11.41 -13.26 6.82
N LEU A 176 10.91 -14.48 7.00
CA LEU A 176 10.00 -15.09 6.03
C LEU A 176 8.65 -14.35 6.03
N PRO A 177 7.98 -14.20 4.87
CA PRO A 177 6.60 -13.73 4.83
C PRO A 177 5.68 -14.59 5.70
N ARG A 178 4.63 -13.98 6.22
CA ARG A 178 3.59 -14.63 6.99
C ARG A 178 2.24 -14.38 6.35
N PHE A 179 1.45 -15.44 6.33
CA PHE A 179 0.08 -15.43 5.86
C PHE A 179 -0.89 -15.74 6.99
N GLY A 180 -2.04 -15.09 7.00
CA GLY A 180 -3.11 -15.35 7.95
C GLY A 180 -4.50 -15.09 7.36
N GLN A 181 -5.50 -15.83 7.86
CA GLN A 181 -6.91 -15.62 7.53
C GLN A 181 -7.64 -15.03 8.73
N ASN A 182 -8.47 -14.01 8.50
CA ASN A 182 -9.28 -13.32 9.52
C ASN A 182 -8.45 -12.93 10.75
N VAL A 183 -7.29 -12.34 10.51
CA VAL A 183 -6.31 -12.01 11.53
C VAL A 183 -6.81 -10.93 12.49
N ILE A 184 -6.36 -10.97 13.74
CA ILE A 184 -6.61 -9.94 14.75
C ILE A 184 -5.35 -9.11 14.91
N LEU A 185 -5.46 -7.82 14.60
CA LEU A 185 -4.33 -6.91 14.63
C LEU A 185 -3.93 -6.50 16.05
N HIS A 186 -2.62 -6.59 16.34
CA HIS A 186 -2.10 -6.34 17.68
C HIS A 186 -0.67 -5.74 17.72
N GLY A 187 -0.22 -5.10 16.64
CA GLY A 187 1.13 -4.54 16.55
C GLY A 187 1.33 -3.25 17.36
N SER A 188 2.57 -3.03 17.82
CA SER A 188 3.02 -1.77 18.41
C SER A 188 3.24 -0.71 17.33
N ASN A 189 2.89 0.55 17.65
CA ASN A 189 2.96 1.69 16.72
C ASN A 189 2.23 1.45 15.38
N GLN A 190 1.19 0.62 15.41
CA GLN A 190 0.51 0.17 14.22
C GLN A 190 -0.25 1.29 13.52
N LEU A 191 0.09 1.55 12.25
CA LEU A 191 -0.70 2.38 11.35
C LEU A 191 -1.41 1.48 10.33
N ARG A 192 -2.74 1.59 10.28
CA ARG A 192 -3.59 1.00 9.24
C ARG A 192 -4.00 2.11 8.28
N LEU A 193 -3.80 1.91 6.99
CA LEU A 193 -4.23 2.85 5.95
C LEU A 193 -5.13 2.13 4.96
N ARG A 194 -6.26 2.75 4.63
CA ARG A 194 -7.13 2.29 3.55
C ARG A 194 -6.52 2.71 2.22
N VAL A 195 -6.37 1.75 1.31
CA VAL A 195 -5.94 1.96 -0.06
C VAL A 195 -7.11 1.63 -0.98
N HIS A 196 -7.41 2.52 -1.92
CA HIS A 196 -8.37 2.29 -2.99
C HIS A 196 -7.62 2.10 -4.30
N SER A 197 -7.85 0.96 -4.96
CA SER A 197 -7.33 0.67 -6.30
C SER A 197 -8.48 0.43 -7.29
N ALA A 198 -8.14 0.27 -8.56
CA ALA A 198 -9.11 -0.16 -9.57
C ALA A 198 -9.74 -1.53 -9.27
N VAL A 199 -8.98 -2.44 -8.66
CA VAL A 199 -9.42 -3.81 -8.37
C VAL A 199 -10.20 -3.94 -7.07
N GLY A 200 -10.07 -2.99 -6.14
CA GLY A 200 -10.83 -2.98 -4.89
C GLY A 200 -10.20 -2.09 -3.84
N SER A 201 -10.82 -2.05 -2.66
CA SER A 201 -10.22 -1.37 -1.50
C SER A 201 -9.68 -2.42 -0.53
N PHE A 202 -8.55 -2.11 0.10
CA PHE A 202 -7.87 -3.00 1.05
C PHE A 202 -7.08 -2.15 2.05
N GLN A 203 -6.46 -2.81 3.02
CA GLN A 203 -5.64 -2.16 4.03
C GLN A 203 -4.17 -2.45 3.82
N VAL A 204 -3.34 -1.43 4.00
CA VAL A 204 -1.90 -1.59 4.25
C VAL A 204 -1.65 -1.33 5.72
N VAL A 205 -0.90 -2.21 6.36
CA VAL A 205 -0.58 -2.12 7.79
C VAL A 205 0.93 -2.07 7.95
N MET A 206 1.38 -1.11 8.75
CA MET A 206 2.78 -0.95 9.16
C MET A 206 2.84 -0.93 10.69
N ALA A 207 3.83 -1.59 11.27
CA ALA A 207 4.04 -1.66 12.71
C ALA A 207 5.53 -1.79 13.04
N THR A 208 5.91 -1.66 14.32
CA THR A 208 7.30 -1.86 14.77
C THR A 208 7.59 -3.29 15.25
N ASP A 209 6.57 -4.12 15.32
CA ASP A 209 6.66 -5.55 15.60
C ASP A 209 5.62 -6.28 14.74
N GLU A 210 5.57 -7.59 14.88
CA GLU A 210 4.59 -8.39 14.17
C GLU A 210 3.16 -8.01 14.59
N PHE A 211 2.26 -7.91 13.61
CA PHE A 211 0.91 -7.43 13.85
C PHE A 211 -0.19 -8.52 13.73
N PHE A 212 0.15 -9.78 13.38
CA PHE A 212 -0.74 -10.95 13.50
C PHE A 212 -0.03 -12.30 13.66
#